data_AF-A0A6L5BBI5-F1
#
_entry.id   AF-A0A6L5BBI5-F1
#
_cell.length_a   1.000
_cell.length_b   1.000
_cell.length_c   1.000
_cell.angle_alpha   90.00
_cell.angle_beta   90.00
_cell.angle_gamma   90.00
#
_symmetry.space_group_name_H-M   'P 1'
#
loop_
_entity.id
_entity.type
_entity.pdbx_description
1 polymer ?
#
loop_
_entity_poly.entity_id
_entity_poly.type
_entity_poly.pdbx_seq_one_letter_code
_entity_poly.pdbx_strand_id
1 'polypeptide(L)'
;MERDLRIRWYDGDTSSRREVLVNKIELGGPCNGQVTFQLDGIIVAPEGNPYSDCWFTFQGVDNLNIQGSGMFDGNGPSAWEHCPVCAATVGFYGTNNAHIQDITSLNSEGFHFLIDGVDGMTFENINITAPGNSPNTDGINMENANNIQILDSNIGTGDDCVAIGQGSTNINVTGGDSKVQISNVKYIGVTGTSASPVAVDLQCSNSMPCQDIYLENIDLSLTGGGQTSSSCANVNPTYSGTQNPAPCSQ
;
A
#
# COMPACT_ATOMS: atom_id res chain seq x y z
N MET A 1 1.25 -15.88 -28.83
CA MET A 1 2.34 -16.81 -28.40
C MET A 1 2.68 -16.35 -27.00
N GLU A 2 2.04 -16.95 -26.00
CA GLU A 2 2.25 -16.64 -24.59
C GLU A 2 3.69 -17.02 -24.23
N ARG A 3 4.47 -16.05 -23.71
CA ARG A 3 5.83 -16.31 -23.24
C ARG A 3 5.81 -16.26 -21.74
N ASP A 4 5.55 -17.41 -21.13
CA ASP A 4 5.65 -17.52 -19.68
C ASP A 4 7.13 -17.52 -19.28
N LEU A 5 7.58 -16.48 -18.59
CA LEU A 5 8.83 -16.53 -17.85
C LEU A 5 8.54 -17.22 -16.50
N ARG A 6 8.48 -18.55 -16.52
CA ARG A 6 8.33 -19.33 -15.29
C ARG A 6 9.70 -19.67 -14.73
N ILE A 7 10.10 -18.99 -13.66
CA ILE A 7 11.19 -19.49 -12.82
C ILE A 7 10.59 -20.60 -11.93
N ARG A 8 10.57 -21.85 -12.43
CA ARG A 8 10.13 -23.02 -11.64
C ARG A 8 11.31 -23.65 -10.92
N TRP A 9 11.20 -23.79 -9.60
CA TRP A 9 12.16 -24.50 -8.77
C TRP A 9 11.71 -25.96 -8.60
N TYR A 10 12.37 -26.93 -9.25
CA TYR A 10 12.08 -28.36 -9.07
C TYR A 10 13.09 -28.99 -8.11
N ASP A 11 12.62 -29.53 -6.97
CA ASP A 11 13.18 -30.72 -6.31
C ASP A 11 12.15 -31.28 -5.32
N GLY A 12 11.07 -31.91 -5.81
CA GLY A 12 10.23 -32.89 -5.07
C GLY A 12 9.61 -32.54 -3.69
N ASP A 13 9.90 -31.40 -3.08
CA ASP A 13 9.52 -31.00 -1.73
C ASP A 13 8.78 -29.65 -1.81
N THR A 14 7.51 -29.68 -1.42
CA THR A 14 6.54 -28.59 -1.46
C THR A 14 6.31 -27.96 -0.08
N SER A 15 7.10 -28.32 0.94
CA SER A 15 6.81 -27.97 2.34
C SER A 15 7.42 -26.66 2.84
N SER A 16 8.38 -26.06 2.12
CA SER A 16 8.99 -24.77 2.47
C SER A 16 9.06 -23.83 1.25
N ARG A 17 8.80 -22.53 1.48
CA ARG A 17 9.08 -21.49 0.48
C ARG A 17 10.59 -21.46 0.26
N ARG A 18 11.03 -21.60 -0.99
CA ARG A 18 12.46 -21.61 -1.33
C ARG A 18 12.98 -20.20 -1.51
N GLU A 19 14.12 -19.91 -0.88
CA GLU A 19 14.85 -18.65 -1.01
C GLU A 19 15.91 -18.77 -2.10
N VAL A 20 16.03 -17.74 -2.93
CA VAL A 20 17.10 -17.61 -3.92
C VAL A 20 17.68 -16.22 -3.84
N LEU A 21 18.97 -16.17 -3.52
CA LEU A 21 19.76 -14.96 -3.57
C LEU A 21 20.03 -14.58 -5.02
N VAL A 22 19.71 -13.34 -5.39
CA VAL A 22 19.97 -12.81 -6.73
C VAL A 22 20.67 -11.45 -6.62
N ASN A 23 21.58 -11.18 -7.54
CA ASN A 23 22.11 -9.83 -7.74
C ASN A 23 21.15 -9.03 -8.63
N LYS A 24 21.60 -7.93 -9.26
CA LYS A 24 20.77 -7.17 -10.18
C LYS A 24 20.20 -8.03 -11.32
N ILE A 25 18.89 -7.99 -11.49
CA ILE A 25 18.16 -8.62 -12.58
C ILE A 25 17.41 -7.54 -13.35
N GLU A 26 17.48 -7.61 -14.68
CA GLU A 26 16.67 -6.80 -15.59
C GLU A 26 15.97 -7.70 -16.60
N LEU A 27 14.65 -7.59 -16.67
CA LEU A 27 13.78 -8.27 -17.61
C LEU A 27 13.22 -7.25 -18.59
N GLY A 28 13.81 -7.21 -19.79
CA GLY A 28 13.54 -6.21 -20.81
C GLY A 28 12.57 -6.66 -21.91
N GLY A 29 11.83 -5.69 -22.46
CA GLY A 29 11.01 -5.80 -23.67
C GLY A 29 11.63 -5.13 -24.91
N PRO A 30 10.84 -4.93 -25.98
CA PRO A 30 9.40 -5.19 -26.05
C PRO A 30 9.09 -6.69 -26.11
N CYS A 31 7.95 -7.08 -25.54
CA CYS A 31 7.42 -8.44 -25.61
C CYS A 31 6.19 -8.49 -26.53
N ASN A 32 6.11 -9.51 -27.37
CA ASN A 32 4.98 -9.69 -28.30
C ASN A 32 3.89 -10.57 -27.64
N GLY A 33 3.08 -9.96 -26.80
CA GLY A 33 1.96 -10.60 -26.09
C GLY A 33 2.15 -10.64 -24.58
N GLN A 34 1.20 -11.27 -23.89
CA GLN A 34 1.19 -11.38 -22.43
C GLN A 34 2.45 -12.08 -21.90
N VAL A 35 3.02 -11.50 -20.85
CA VAL A 35 4.16 -12.04 -20.10
C VAL A 35 3.70 -12.35 -18.70
N THR A 36 3.79 -13.61 -18.28
CA THR A 36 3.51 -13.99 -16.88
C THR A 36 4.81 -14.25 -16.14
N PHE A 37 5.01 -13.56 -15.02
CA PHE A 37 6.03 -13.82 -14.03
C PHE A 37 5.39 -14.50 -12.81
N GLN A 38 5.66 -15.79 -12.65
CA GLN A 38 5.16 -16.58 -11.51
C GLN A 38 6.14 -16.50 -10.34
N LEU A 39 5.72 -15.88 -9.24
CA LEU A 39 6.49 -15.75 -8.01
C LEU A 39 5.91 -16.64 -6.90
N ASP A 40 6.47 -17.85 -6.74
CA ASP A 40 6.04 -18.82 -5.71
C ASP A 40 7.04 -18.98 -4.56
N GLY A 41 8.30 -18.54 -4.77
CA GLY A 41 9.38 -18.58 -3.78
C GLY A 41 9.70 -17.20 -3.21
N ILE A 42 10.85 -17.09 -2.56
CA ILE A 42 11.39 -15.84 -2.04
C ILE A 42 12.63 -15.49 -2.87
N ILE A 43 12.63 -14.33 -3.51
CA ILE A 43 13.79 -13.77 -4.21
C ILE A 43 14.42 -12.77 -3.27
N VAL A 44 15.68 -13.00 -2.88
CA VAL A 44 16.37 -12.22 -1.85
C VAL A 44 17.49 -11.39 -2.49
N ALA A 45 17.59 -10.12 -2.11
CA ALA A 45 18.68 -9.22 -2.48
C ALA A 45 19.97 -9.52 -1.69
N PRO A 46 21.16 -9.18 -2.22
CA PRO A 46 22.40 -9.25 -1.43
C PRO A 46 22.37 -8.26 -0.27
N GLU A 47 22.96 -8.64 0.86
CA GLU A 47 23.15 -7.73 1.98
C GLU A 47 24.08 -6.58 1.58
N GLY A 48 23.70 -5.34 1.95
CA GLY A 48 24.48 -4.14 1.62
C GLY A 48 24.53 -3.89 0.12
N ASN A 49 23.39 -4.00 -0.53
CA ASN A 49 23.26 -3.88 -1.98
C ASN A 49 23.81 -2.51 -2.45
N PRO A 50 24.82 -2.51 -3.36
CA PRO A 50 25.53 -1.28 -3.73
C PRO A 50 24.80 -0.46 -4.81
N TYR A 51 23.61 -0.89 -5.26
CA TYR A 51 22.90 -0.20 -6.34
C TYR A 51 22.19 1.05 -5.84
N SER A 52 22.22 2.13 -6.63
CA SER A 52 21.51 3.39 -6.34
C SER A 52 20.13 3.45 -7.00
N ASP A 53 19.63 2.32 -7.49
CA ASP A 53 18.45 2.17 -8.33
C ASP A 53 17.81 0.80 -7.98
N CYS A 54 16.84 0.31 -8.76
CA CYS A 54 16.21 -0.98 -8.51
C CYS A 54 17.16 -2.17 -8.75
N TRP A 55 17.09 -3.20 -7.89
CA TRP A 55 17.83 -4.46 -8.08
C TRP A 55 17.05 -5.52 -8.87
N PHE A 56 15.73 -5.41 -8.97
CA PHE A 56 14.92 -6.23 -9.86
C PHE A 56 14.09 -5.33 -10.77
N THR A 57 14.31 -5.36 -12.09
CA THR A 57 13.64 -4.42 -13.00
C THR A 57 12.86 -5.11 -14.12
N PHE A 58 11.69 -4.54 -14.43
CA PHE A 58 10.96 -4.77 -15.67
C PHE A 58 11.06 -3.50 -16.52
N GLN A 59 11.64 -3.63 -17.71
CA GLN A 59 11.98 -2.49 -18.58
C GLN A 59 11.28 -2.63 -19.94
N GLY A 60 10.35 -1.72 -20.25
CA GLY A 60 9.67 -1.68 -21.55
C GLY A 60 8.82 -2.92 -21.84
N VAL A 61 8.30 -3.59 -20.81
CA VAL A 61 7.46 -4.79 -20.94
C VAL A 61 6.00 -4.35 -21.06
N ASP A 62 5.27 -4.88 -22.03
CA ASP A 62 3.83 -4.62 -22.18
C ASP A 62 3.03 -5.88 -21.84
N ASN A 63 1.85 -5.74 -21.24
CA ASN A 63 0.97 -6.85 -20.81
C ASN A 63 1.63 -7.80 -19.81
N LEU A 64 2.30 -7.25 -18.79
CA LEU A 64 2.93 -8.03 -17.71
C LEU A 64 1.90 -8.46 -16.66
N ASN A 65 1.92 -9.74 -16.28
CA ASN A 65 1.19 -10.27 -15.15
C ASN A 65 2.17 -10.86 -14.14
N ILE A 66 2.23 -10.31 -12.93
CA ILE A 66 2.98 -10.85 -11.80
C ILE A 66 1.99 -11.45 -10.82
N GLN A 67 2.15 -12.75 -10.53
CA GLN A 67 1.22 -13.49 -9.68
C GLN A 67 1.94 -14.56 -8.86
N GLY A 68 1.22 -15.13 -7.90
CA GLY A 68 1.69 -16.22 -7.04
C GLY A 68 1.44 -15.88 -5.58
N SER A 69 2.23 -16.44 -4.67
CA SER A 69 2.16 -16.09 -3.24
C SER A 69 3.53 -15.84 -2.62
N GLY A 70 4.56 -15.78 -3.46
CA GLY A 70 5.95 -15.57 -3.10
C GLY A 70 6.27 -14.11 -2.78
N MET A 71 7.56 -13.84 -2.65
CA MET A 71 8.06 -12.61 -2.06
C MET A 71 9.33 -12.11 -2.75
N PHE A 72 9.45 -10.79 -2.89
CA PHE A 72 10.73 -10.12 -3.02
C PHE A 72 11.18 -9.66 -1.63
N ASP A 73 12.35 -10.10 -1.18
CA ASP A 73 12.98 -9.65 0.06
C ASP A 73 14.18 -8.76 -0.30
N GLY A 74 14.07 -7.47 0.02
CA GLY A 74 15.12 -6.49 -0.22
C GLY A 74 16.31 -6.59 0.73
N ASN A 75 16.23 -7.43 1.77
CA ASN A 75 17.30 -7.66 2.74
C ASN A 75 17.88 -6.36 3.36
N GLY A 76 17.00 -5.39 3.62
CA GLY A 76 17.39 -4.02 3.93
C GLY A 76 17.97 -3.66 5.31
N PRO A 77 17.86 -4.46 6.39
CA PRO A 77 18.31 -4.04 7.72
C PRO A 77 19.74 -3.50 7.82
N SER A 78 20.68 -4.05 7.06
CA SER A 78 22.08 -3.59 7.05
C SER A 78 22.26 -2.19 6.44
N ALA A 79 21.35 -1.78 5.54
CA ALA A 79 21.45 -0.51 4.81
C ALA A 79 20.84 0.66 5.59
N TRP A 80 19.78 0.44 6.38
CA TRP A 80 18.99 1.50 7.03
C TRP A 80 19.77 2.44 7.96
N GLU A 81 20.92 2.01 8.49
CA GLU A 81 21.78 2.85 9.32
C GLU A 81 22.76 3.73 8.52
N HIS A 82 23.05 3.39 7.26
CA HIS A 82 24.22 3.91 6.53
C HIS A 82 23.92 4.40 5.10
N CYS A 83 22.65 4.41 4.70
CA CYS A 83 22.28 4.56 3.31
C CYS A 83 21.42 5.82 3.08
N PRO A 84 22.00 6.92 2.55
CA PRO A 84 21.24 8.11 2.19
C PRO A 84 20.50 7.98 0.84
N VAL A 85 20.88 7.02 0.00
CA VAL A 85 20.20 6.66 -1.27
C VAL A 85 20.29 5.15 -1.42
N CYS A 86 19.16 4.47 -1.32
CA CYS A 86 19.11 3.01 -1.22
C CYS A 86 18.47 2.36 -2.42
N ALA A 87 18.88 1.12 -2.71
CA ALA A 87 18.29 0.36 -3.78
C ALA A 87 16.80 0.14 -3.53
N ALA A 88 15.98 0.49 -4.51
CA ALA A 88 14.60 0.07 -4.51
C ALA A 88 14.50 -1.44 -4.84
N THR A 89 13.42 -2.09 -4.42
CA THR A 89 13.28 -3.54 -4.59
C THR A 89 12.90 -3.91 -6.01
N VAL A 90 11.73 -3.48 -6.49
CA VAL A 90 11.28 -3.75 -7.86
C VAL A 90 11.01 -2.44 -8.62
N GLY A 91 11.57 -2.33 -9.81
CA GLY A 91 11.38 -1.20 -10.72
C GLY A 91 10.56 -1.56 -11.95
N PHE A 92 9.64 -0.67 -12.32
CA PHE A 92 8.83 -0.75 -13.53
C PHE A 92 9.03 0.49 -14.40
N TYR A 93 9.84 0.37 -15.44
CA TYR A 93 10.17 1.48 -16.34
C TYR A 93 9.51 1.26 -17.70
N GLY A 94 8.59 2.12 -18.10
CA GLY A 94 7.87 1.96 -19.37
C GLY A 94 7.09 0.64 -19.48
N THR A 95 6.70 0.07 -18.33
CA THR A 95 6.01 -1.22 -18.25
C THR A 95 4.50 -1.02 -18.23
N ASN A 96 3.87 -1.13 -19.40
CA ASN A 96 2.46 -0.78 -19.61
C ASN A 96 1.53 -1.99 -19.50
N ASN A 97 0.26 -1.71 -19.23
CA ASN A 97 -0.82 -2.72 -19.14
C ASN A 97 -0.47 -3.87 -18.19
N ALA A 98 0.05 -3.54 -17.01
CA ALA A 98 0.56 -4.52 -16.05
C ALA A 98 -0.43 -4.82 -14.91
N HIS A 99 -0.42 -6.05 -14.42
CA HIS A 99 -1.17 -6.48 -13.24
C HIS A 99 -0.25 -7.22 -12.28
N ILE A 100 -0.19 -6.77 -11.03
CA ILE A 100 0.63 -7.34 -9.98
C ILE A 100 -0.31 -7.72 -8.84
N GLN A 101 -0.39 -9.00 -8.52
CA GLN A 101 -1.35 -9.52 -7.55
C GLN A 101 -0.76 -10.53 -6.58
N ASP A 102 -1.30 -10.56 -5.36
CA ASP A 102 -1.09 -11.58 -4.31
C ASP A 102 0.35 -11.75 -3.77
N ILE A 103 1.32 -11.00 -4.30
CA ILE A 103 2.73 -11.10 -3.89
C ILE A 103 3.06 -10.26 -2.65
N THR A 104 4.22 -10.55 -2.05
CA THR A 104 4.78 -9.76 -0.95
C THR A 104 6.06 -9.03 -1.36
N SER A 105 6.25 -7.80 -0.89
CA SER A 105 7.54 -7.09 -0.89
C SER A 105 7.95 -6.84 0.56
N LEU A 106 9.11 -7.35 0.97
CA LEU A 106 9.59 -7.36 2.35
C LEU A 106 10.93 -6.63 2.46
N ASN A 107 11.08 -5.81 3.51
CA ASN A 107 12.35 -5.22 3.96
C ASN A 107 13.19 -4.61 2.82
N SER A 108 12.58 -3.73 2.02
CA SER A 108 13.34 -3.00 1.01
C SER A 108 14.42 -2.11 1.65
N GLU A 109 15.56 -1.95 0.99
CA GLU A 109 16.59 -1.00 1.44
C GLU A 109 16.12 0.45 1.29
N GLY A 110 15.48 0.77 0.15
CA GLY A 110 14.74 2.01 -0.10
C GLY A 110 13.29 1.70 -0.50
N PHE A 111 12.80 2.26 -1.60
CA PHE A 111 11.42 2.05 -2.05
C PHE A 111 11.13 0.59 -2.39
N HIS A 112 9.96 0.07 -2.02
CA HIS A 112 9.56 -1.29 -2.36
C HIS A 112 9.25 -1.45 -3.86
N PHE A 113 8.45 -0.54 -4.40
CA PHE A 113 8.15 -0.45 -5.83
C PHE A 113 8.42 0.94 -6.36
N LEU A 114 9.18 1.03 -7.46
CA LEU A 114 9.39 2.27 -8.21
C LEU A 114 8.77 2.13 -9.59
N ILE A 115 7.98 3.12 -10.00
CA ILE A 115 7.26 3.12 -11.27
C ILE A 115 7.59 4.42 -12.02
N ASP A 116 8.05 4.32 -13.27
CA ASP A 116 8.32 5.51 -14.10
C ASP A 116 7.89 5.29 -15.56
N GLY A 117 7.14 6.25 -16.09
CA GLY A 117 6.70 6.27 -17.49
C GLY A 117 5.71 5.14 -17.84
N VAL A 118 4.82 4.80 -16.91
CA VAL A 118 3.87 3.67 -17.02
C VAL A 118 2.45 4.14 -17.31
N ASP A 119 1.74 3.45 -18.22
CA ASP A 119 0.31 3.62 -18.47
C ASP A 119 -0.44 2.30 -18.30
N GLY A 120 -1.43 2.30 -17.41
CA GLY A 120 -2.28 1.14 -17.12
C GLY A 120 -1.57 0.10 -16.27
N MET A 121 -1.54 0.28 -14.95
CA MET A 121 -0.99 -0.71 -14.02
C MET A 121 -1.89 -0.90 -12.81
N THR A 122 -2.09 -2.15 -12.41
CA THR A 122 -2.89 -2.50 -11.22
C THR A 122 -2.05 -3.29 -10.23
N PHE A 123 -2.01 -2.82 -8.98
CA PHE A 123 -1.58 -3.59 -7.82
C PHE A 123 -2.82 -4.03 -7.06
N GLU A 124 -2.99 -5.33 -6.84
CA GLU A 124 -4.20 -5.89 -6.22
C GLU A 124 -3.83 -6.91 -5.16
N ASN A 125 -4.39 -6.78 -3.96
CA ASN A 125 -4.15 -7.72 -2.85
C ASN A 125 -2.66 -8.02 -2.58
N ILE A 126 -1.79 -7.01 -2.71
CA ILE A 126 -0.37 -7.17 -2.40
C ILE A 126 -0.08 -6.80 -0.93
N ASN A 127 0.99 -7.36 -0.39
CA ASN A 127 1.49 -7.01 0.94
C ASN A 127 2.88 -6.37 0.85
N ILE A 128 3.04 -5.16 1.39
CA ILE A 128 4.32 -4.45 1.48
C ILE A 128 4.64 -4.25 2.95
N THR A 129 5.82 -4.67 3.40
CA THR A 129 6.18 -4.58 4.81
C THR A 129 7.65 -4.25 5.02
N ALA A 130 7.90 -3.21 5.82
CA ALA A 130 9.17 -2.90 6.46
C ALA A 130 8.92 -2.35 7.88
N PRO A 131 9.90 -2.37 8.79
CA PRO A 131 9.76 -1.78 10.11
C PRO A 131 9.42 -0.29 10.04
N GLY A 132 8.56 0.20 10.94
CA GLY A 132 8.13 1.61 10.94
C GLY A 132 9.23 2.64 11.23
N ASN A 133 10.44 2.20 11.56
CA ASN A 133 11.64 3.03 11.73
C ASN A 133 12.67 2.85 10.60
N SER A 134 12.34 2.09 9.54
CA SER A 134 13.18 1.98 8.36
C SER A 134 13.07 3.25 7.51
N PRO A 135 14.17 3.96 7.23
CA PRO A 135 14.12 5.25 6.54
C PRO A 135 13.83 5.06 5.04
N ASN A 136 12.98 5.91 4.46
CA ASN A 136 12.74 5.99 3.02
C ASN A 136 12.32 4.65 2.37
N THR A 137 11.61 3.81 3.13
CA THR A 137 11.04 2.55 2.63
C THR A 137 9.67 2.78 2.02
N ASP A 138 9.53 3.77 1.14
CA ASP A 138 8.24 4.05 0.49
C ASP A 138 7.65 2.77 -0.14
N GLY A 139 6.33 2.59 -0.03
CA GLY A 139 5.67 1.40 -0.55
C GLY A 139 5.65 1.38 -2.08
N ILE A 140 4.81 2.22 -2.68
CA ILE A 140 4.74 2.40 -4.12
C ILE A 140 5.06 3.85 -4.45
N ASN A 141 6.20 4.09 -5.06
CA ASN A 141 6.66 5.41 -5.52
C ASN A 141 6.52 5.49 -7.05
N MET A 142 5.85 6.54 -7.56
CA MET A 142 5.55 6.65 -8.99
C MET A 142 5.79 8.05 -9.57
N GLU A 143 6.41 8.11 -10.74
CA GLU A 143 6.55 9.30 -11.58
C GLU A 143 6.05 9.02 -13.00
N ASN A 144 5.56 10.06 -13.69
CA ASN A 144 5.10 9.97 -15.08
C ASN A 144 4.11 8.81 -15.33
N ALA A 145 3.24 8.54 -14.37
CA ALA A 145 2.37 7.37 -14.37
C ALA A 145 0.90 7.74 -14.69
N ASN A 146 0.24 6.96 -15.53
CA ASN A 146 -1.16 7.18 -15.89
C ASN A 146 -1.98 5.90 -15.66
N ASN A 147 -3.25 6.06 -15.24
CA ASN A 147 -4.19 4.94 -15.05
C ASN A 147 -3.65 3.86 -14.09
N ILE A 148 -3.22 4.27 -12.90
CA ILE A 148 -2.71 3.35 -11.88
C ILE A 148 -3.81 3.02 -10.89
N GLN A 149 -3.97 1.74 -10.58
CA GLN A 149 -4.91 1.25 -9.58
C GLN A 149 -4.15 0.53 -8.46
N ILE A 150 -4.37 0.92 -7.22
CA ILE A 150 -3.84 0.25 -6.03
C ILE A 150 -5.05 -0.18 -5.21
N LEU A 151 -5.33 -1.48 -5.25
CA LEU A 151 -6.57 -2.08 -4.79
C LEU A 151 -6.29 -3.08 -3.66
N ASP A 152 -7.08 -3.01 -2.59
CA ASP A 152 -7.14 -4.03 -1.53
C ASP A 152 -5.77 -4.48 -0.97
N SER A 153 -4.80 -3.57 -0.97
CA SER A 153 -3.41 -3.87 -0.62
C SER A 153 -3.07 -3.43 0.81
N ASN A 154 -2.19 -4.17 1.48
CA ASN A 154 -1.67 -3.82 2.80
C ASN A 154 -0.25 -3.27 2.66
N ILE A 155 -0.04 -2.02 3.08
CA ILE A 155 1.25 -1.33 2.98
C ILE A 155 1.61 -0.80 4.36
N GLY A 156 2.69 -1.31 4.94
CA GLY A 156 3.22 -0.87 6.22
C GLY A 156 4.73 -0.71 6.14
N THR A 157 5.21 0.52 6.13
CA THR A 157 6.62 0.85 5.96
C THR A 157 7.02 1.96 6.94
N GLY A 158 8.28 2.43 6.89
CA GLY A 158 8.74 3.53 7.72
C GLY A 158 8.61 4.92 7.08
N ASP A 159 8.02 5.00 5.87
CA ASP A 159 7.83 6.24 5.11
C ASP A 159 6.46 6.21 4.37
N ASP A 160 6.32 6.90 3.24
CA ASP A 160 5.08 6.95 2.47
C ASP A 160 4.58 5.58 2.02
N CYS A 161 3.30 5.27 2.26
CA CYS A 161 2.70 4.06 1.71
C CYS A 161 2.59 4.12 0.17
N VAL A 162 2.18 5.28 -0.34
CA VAL A 162 2.08 5.58 -1.78
C VAL A 162 2.56 7.01 -2.01
N ALA A 163 3.60 7.19 -2.82
CA ALA A 163 4.15 8.48 -3.20
C ALA A 163 3.84 8.77 -4.67
N ILE A 164 3.09 9.84 -4.94
CA ILE A 164 2.69 10.25 -6.30
C ILE A 164 3.51 11.46 -6.71
N GLY A 165 4.49 11.24 -7.56
CA GLY A 165 5.36 12.25 -8.12
C GLY A 165 4.78 12.97 -9.34
N GLN A 166 5.63 13.80 -9.94
CA GLN A 166 5.28 14.63 -11.09
C GLN A 166 4.86 13.82 -12.32
N GLY A 167 4.06 14.43 -13.19
CA GLY A 167 3.60 13.80 -14.45
C GLY A 167 2.57 12.70 -14.25
N SER A 168 2.21 12.35 -13.01
CA SER A 168 1.27 11.29 -12.72
C SER A 168 -0.19 11.76 -12.74
N THR A 169 -1.08 11.00 -13.37
CA THR A 169 -2.52 11.30 -13.52
C THR A 169 -3.40 10.05 -13.43
N ASN A 170 -4.68 10.21 -13.08
CA ASN A 170 -5.64 9.09 -13.00
C ASN A 170 -5.18 7.95 -12.08
N ILE A 171 -4.77 8.30 -10.86
CA ILE A 171 -4.34 7.35 -9.83
C ILE A 171 -5.51 7.07 -8.90
N ASN A 172 -5.88 5.79 -8.77
CA ASN A 172 -6.92 5.34 -7.86
C ASN A 172 -6.29 4.46 -6.77
N VAL A 173 -6.40 4.91 -5.52
CA VAL A 173 -5.98 4.13 -4.34
C VAL A 173 -7.23 3.86 -3.52
N THR A 174 -7.66 2.60 -3.51
CA THR A 174 -8.85 2.17 -2.79
C THR A 174 -8.55 0.88 -2.04
N GLY A 175 -8.60 0.95 -0.72
CA GLY A 175 -8.41 -0.22 0.13
C GLY A 175 -9.71 -0.95 0.43
N GLY A 176 -9.55 -2.18 0.92
CA GLY A 176 -10.60 -2.92 1.58
C GLY A 176 -10.82 -2.43 3.01
N ASP A 177 -11.67 -3.14 3.75
CA ASP A 177 -11.94 -2.84 5.17
C ASP A 177 -10.64 -2.76 6.00
N SER A 178 -10.45 -1.65 6.73
CA SER A 178 -9.28 -1.45 7.61
C SER A 178 -9.14 -2.59 8.63
N LYS A 179 -7.89 -3.02 8.88
CA LYS A 179 -7.55 -4.05 9.86
C LYS A 179 -7.16 -3.50 11.23
N VAL A 180 -7.24 -2.18 11.40
CA VAL A 180 -6.90 -1.51 12.67
C VAL A 180 -8.12 -1.48 13.58
N GLN A 181 -8.00 -2.08 14.76
CA GLN A 181 -9.01 -1.96 15.81
C GLN A 181 -8.83 -0.65 16.57
N ILE A 182 -9.76 0.29 16.39
CA ILE A 182 -9.84 1.48 17.25
C ILE A 182 -10.67 1.14 18.48
N SER A 183 -10.13 1.40 19.67
CA SER A 183 -10.85 1.18 20.92
C SER A 183 -10.50 2.17 22.02
N ASN A 184 -11.39 2.35 22.99
CA ASN A 184 -11.19 3.17 24.19
C ASN A 184 -10.81 4.63 23.88
N VAL A 185 -11.56 5.25 22.97
CA VAL A 185 -11.39 6.65 22.57
C VAL A 185 -12.46 7.51 23.23
N LYS A 186 -12.06 8.64 23.80
CA LYS A 186 -12.96 9.60 24.45
C LYS A 186 -12.83 10.97 23.82
N TYR A 187 -13.95 11.51 23.34
CA TYR A 187 -14.07 12.90 22.89
C TYR A 187 -14.84 13.68 23.95
N ILE A 188 -14.20 14.64 24.61
CA ILE A 188 -14.78 15.36 25.75
C ILE A 188 -14.63 16.86 25.53
N GLY A 189 -15.74 17.60 25.57
CA GLY A 189 -15.75 19.06 25.54
C GLY A 189 -15.36 19.66 24.19
N VAL A 190 -15.82 19.04 23.10
CA VAL A 190 -15.53 19.52 21.73
C VAL A 190 -16.59 20.55 21.33
N THR A 191 -16.21 21.82 21.26
CA THR A 191 -17.14 22.93 20.97
C THR A 191 -16.64 23.82 19.83
N GLY A 192 -17.53 24.29 18.95
CA GLY A 192 -17.17 25.21 17.87
C GLY A 192 -18.11 25.20 16.66
N THR A 193 -17.54 25.38 15.46
CA THR A 193 -18.27 25.41 14.19
C THR A 193 -17.68 24.44 13.17
N SER A 194 -18.54 23.74 12.43
CA SER A 194 -18.19 22.89 11.29
C SER A 194 -18.36 23.66 9.97
N ALA A 195 -17.51 23.37 8.98
CA ALA A 195 -17.71 23.83 7.59
C ALA A 195 -18.64 22.89 6.79
N SER A 196 -18.84 21.66 7.26
CA SER A 196 -19.69 20.63 6.65
C SER A 196 -20.97 20.40 7.46
N PRO A 197 -22.12 20.10 6.82
CA PRO A 197 -23.32 19.67 7.53
C PRO A 197 -23.11 18.44 8.41
N VAL A 198 -22.28 17.49 8.01
CA VAL A 198 -21.88 16.34 8.85
C VAL A 198 -20.73 16.80 9.74
N ALA A 199 -21.02 17.09 11.00
CA ALA A 199 -20.04 17.64 11.95
C ALA A 199 -19.36 16.58 12.82
N VAL A 200 -19.96 15.39 12.94
CA VAL A 200 -19.35 14.21 13.57
C VAL A 200 -19.48 13.06 12.59
N ASP A 201 -18.36 12.49 12.16
CA ASP A 201 -18.34 11.37 11.21
C ASP A 201 -17.45 10.25 11.75
N LEU A 202 -18.06 9.17 12.24
CA LEU A 202 -17.38 8.03 12.82
C LEU A 202 -17.55 6.82 11.90
N GLN A 203 -16.64 6.69 10.93
CA GLN A 203 -16.62 5.59 9.97
C GLN A 203 -15.58 4.56 10.40
N CYS A 204 -16.04 3.39 10.86
CA CYS A 204 -15.17 2.30 11.26
C CYS A 204 -15.26 1.13 10.27
N SER A 205 -14.24 0.30 10.27
CA SER A 205 -14.18 -0.91 9.44
C SER A 205 -15.32 -1.86 9.79
N ASN A 206 -15.96 -2.47 8.79
CA ASN A 206 -16.95 -3.51 9.05
C ASN A 206 -16.28 -4.80 9.56
N SER A 207 -15.08 -5.12 9.09
CA SER A 207 -14.30 -6.25 9.61
C SER A 207 -13.65 -6.01 10.98
N MET A 208 -13.39 -4.74 11.36
CA MET A 208 -12.85 -4.34 12.67
C MET A 208 -13.66 -3.17 13.27
N PRO A 209 -14.91 -3.41 13.72
CA PRO A 209 -15.79 -2.34 14.23
C PRO A 209 -15.20 -1.65 15.45
N CYS A 210 -15.32 -0.33 15.56
CA CYS A 210 -14.78 0.43 16.70
C CYS A 210 -15.46 0.03 18.01
N GLN A 211 -14.67 -0.05 19.10
CA GLN A 211 -15.13 -0.47 20.42
C GLN A 211 -14.91 0.62 21.46
N ASP A 212 -15.78 0.74 22.46
CA ASP A 212 -15.61 1.66 23.60
C ASP A 212 -15.33 3.12 23.19
N ILE A 213 -16.06 3.61 22.19
CA ILE A 213 -16.03 5.02 21.79
C ILE A 213 -17.00 5.80 22.69
N TYR A 214 -16.52 6.88 23.30
CA TYR A 214 -17.29 7.70 24.23
C TYR A 214 -17.25 9.18 23.82
N LEU A 215 -18.42 9.82 23.76
CA LEU A 215 -18.58 11.22 23.43
C LEU A 215 -19.29 11.94 24.58
N GLU A 216 -18.70 13.03 25.06
CA GLU A 216 -19.25 13.85 26.13
C GLU A 216 -19.13 15.33 25.82
N ASN A 217 -20.23 16.08 25.98
CA ASN A 217 -20.26 17.53 25.80
C ASN A 217 -19.72 17.96 24.42
N ILE A 218 -20.35 17.47 23.35
CA ILE A 218 -20.07 17.85 21.96
C ILE A 218 -21.07 18.94 21.53
N ASP A 219 -20.56 20.08 21.04
CA ASP A 219 -21.37 21.21 20.57
C ASP A 219 -20.75 21.90 19.34
N LEU A 220 -21.12 21.43 18.15
CA LEU A 220 -20.61 21.87 16.85
C LEU A 220 -21.78 22.39 15.99
N SER A 221 -21.73 23.66 15.63
CA SER A 221 -22.74 24.34 14.79
C SER A 221 -22.26 24.57 13.36
N LEU A 222 -23.16 24.71 12.38
CA LEU A 222 -22.75 24.92 10.99
C LEU A 222 -22.32 26.37 10.76
N THR A 223 -21.17 26.56 10.10
CA THR A 223 -20.71 27.89 9.67
C THR A 223 -21.73 28.49 8.70
N GLY A 224 -22.21 29.71 8.99
CA GLY A 224 -23.25 30.37 8.20
C GLY A 224 -24.69 30.00 8.58
N GLY A 225 -24.87 29.19 9.62
CA GLY A 225 -26.19 28.79 10.13
C GLY A 225 -26.75 27.53 9.45
N GLY A 226 -27.70 26.89 10.13
CA GLY A 226 -28.23 25.59 9.74
C GLY A 226 -28.00 24.52 10.82
N GLN A 227 -28.45 23.31 10.56
CA GLN A 227 -28.28 22.17 11.47
C GLN A 227 -27.07 21.34 11.07
N THR A 228 -26.38 20.81 12.07
CA THR A 228 -25.34 19.80 11.89
C THR A 228 -25.92 18.41 12.15
N SER A 229 -25.31 17.38 11.57
CA SER A 229 -25.65 15.97 11.78
C SER A 229 -24.43 15.13 12.16
N SER A 230 -24.71 13.96 12.72
CA SER A 230 -23.73 12.90 12.93
C SER A 230 -23.94 11.76 11.93
N SER A 231 -22.85 11.15 11.49
CA SER A 231 -22.81 9.96 10.64
C SER A 231 -21.95 8.90 11.33
N CYS A 232 -22.43 7.66 11.39
CA CYS A 232 -21.71 6.56 12.01
C CYS A 232 -21.85 5.28 11.20
N ALA A 233 -20.77 4.51 11.08
CA ALA A 233 -20.78 3.15 10.54
C ALA A 233 -19.86 2.25 11.37
N ASN A 234 -20.33 1.04 11.70
CA ASN A 234 -19.58 0.01 12.41
C ASN A 234 -18.98 0.47 13.75
N VAL A 235 -19.75 1.28 14.48
CA VAL A 235 -19.40 1.81 15.79
C VAL A 235 -20.66 1.99 16.60
N ASN A 236 -20.59 1.67 17.91
CA ASN A 236 -21.67 1.91 18.86
C ASN A 236 -21.17 2.83 19.98
N PRO A 237 -21.15 4.15 19.77
CA PRO A 237 -20.64 5.07 20.78
C PRO A 237 -21.58 5.17 21.98
N THR A 238 -21.00 5.50 23.12
CA THR A 238 -21.72 5.89 24.32
C THR A 238 -21.66 7.41 24.46
N TYR A 239 -22.77 8.01 24.91
CA TYR A 239 -22.94 9.46 24.92
C TYR A 239 -23.28 9.98 26.33
N SER A 240 -22.80 11.18 26.64
CA SER A 240 -23.14 11.90 27.89
C SER A 240 -23.16 13.41 27.67
N GLY A 241 -23.88 14.14 28.51
CA GLY A 241 -23.94 15.60 28.47
C GLY A 241 -24.53 16.16 27.16
N THR A 242 -24.08 17.35 26.76
CA THR A 242 -24.55 18.02 25.54
C THR A 242 -24.14 17.26 24.29
N GLN A 243 -25.07 17.09 23.34
CA GLN A 243 -24.84 16.47 22.03
C GLN A 243 -25.50 17.31 20.93
N ASN A 244 -24.70 18.17 20.32
CA ASN A 244 -25.02 18.92 19.11
C ASN A 244 -23.82 18.80 18.16
N PRO A 245 -23.92 18.14 16.98
CA PRO A 245 -25.10 17.48 16.42
C PRO A 245 -25.67 16.35 17.29
N ALA A 246 -26.93 15.97 17.00
CA ALA A 246 -27.58 14.87 17.69
C ALA A 246 -26.81 13.54 17.51
N PRO A 247 -26.79 12.65 18.52
CA PRO A 247 -26.11 11.36 18.44
C PRO A 247 -26.54 10.54 17.22
N CYS A 248 -25.64 9.70 16.71
CA CYS A 248 -25.98 8.74 15.66
C CYS A 248 -27.13 7.85 16.13
N SER A 249 -28.13 7.67 15.26
CA SER A 249 -29.20 6.69 15.48
C SER A 249 -28.61 5.28 15.51
N GLN A 250 -28.99 4.51 16.52
CA GLN A 250 -28.64 3.09 16.63
C GLN A 250 -29.53 2.22 15.73
#